data_AF-A0A7V2JRC1-F1
#
_entry.id   AF-A0A7V2JRC1-F1
#
_cell.length_a   1.000
_cell.length_b   1.000
_cell.length_c   1.000
_cell.angle_alpha   90.00
_cell.angle_beta   90.00
_cell.angle_gamma   90.00
#
_symmetry.space_group_name_H-M   'P 1'
#
loop_
_entity.id
_entity.type
_entity.pdbx_description
1 polymer ?
#
loop_
_entity_poly.entity_id
_entity_poly.type
_entity_poly.pdbx_seq_one_letter_code
_entity_poly.pdbx_strand_id
1 'polypeptide(L)'
;MKTKMEFLNRVRELSEIRSISAAEKSSRAVFMALKEALLSENIEEEITDRLSPELKRMFEYPKISSFKKPGRVSLNDDDVVEEGHEPEEIVIQV
;
A
#
# COMPACT_ATOMS: atom_id res chain seq x y z
N MET A 1 -19.54 -4.02 15.30
CA MET A 1 -18.69 -2.84 15.53
C MET A 1 -19.54 -1.60 15.32
N LYS A 2 -19.58 -0.66 16.26
CA LYS A 2 -20.53 0.46 16.20
C LYS A 2 -19.84 1.79 15.83
N THR A 3 -18.53 1.92 16.04
CA THR A 3 -17.80 3.19 15.78
C THR A 3 -16.45 3.00 15.08
N LYS A 4 -15.97 4.05 14.41
CA LYS A 4 -14.60 4.13 13.85
C LYS A 4 -13.53 3.83 14.91
N MET A 5 -13.72 4.34 16.13
CA MET A 5 -12.71 4.23 17.19
C MET A 5 -12.57 2.79 17.71
N GLU A 6 -13.68 2.05 17.85
CA GLU A 6 -13.64 0.61 18.18
C GLU A 6 -12.90 -0.20 17.10
N PHE A 7 -13.16 0.10 15.84
CA PHE A 7 -12.47 -0.55 14.72
C PHE A 7 -10.97 -0.28 14.77
N LEU A 8 -10.55 0.99 14.91
CA LEU A 8 -9.13 1.35 14.94
C LEU A 8 -8.41 0.79 16.17
N ASN A 9 -9.06 0.75 17.33
CA ASN A 9 -8.51 0.09 18.52
C ASN A 9 -8.32 -1.41 18.27
N ARG A 10 -9.27 -2.06 17.59
CA ARG A 10 -9.13 -3.49 17.27
C ARG A 10 -8.01 -3.76 16.28
N VAL A 11 -7.88 -2.95 15.23
CA VAL A 11 -6.76 -3.02 14.27
C VAL A 11 -5.43 -2.82 15.00
N ARG A 12 -5.37 -1.85 15.90
CA ARG A 12 -4.20 -1.54 16.72
C ARG A 12 -3.78 -2.73 17.56
N GLU A 13 -4.71 -3.36 18.27
CA GLU A 13 -4.47 -4.56 19.09
C GLU A 13 -3.99 -5.75 18.25
N LEU A 14 -4.65 -6.02 17.13
CA LEU A 14 -4.35 -7.19 16.29
C LEU A 14 -3.03 -7.05 15.52
N SER A 15 -2.64 -5.82 15.19
CA SER A 15 -1.46 -5.54 14.37
C SER A 15 -0.27 -5.02 15.20
N GLU A 16 -0.40 -5.02 16.52
CA GLU A 16 0.60 -4.51 17.48
C GLU A 16 1.07 -3.06 17.18
N ILE A 17 0.20 -2.26 16.58
CA ILE A 17 0.50 -0.88 16.22
C ILE A 17 0.45 -0.02 17.49
N ARG A 18 1.42 0.84 17.72
CA ARG A 18 1.47 1.64 18.96
C ARG A 18 0.48 2.80 19.00
N SER A 19 0.13 3.36 17.84
CA SER A 19 -0.68 4.59 17.74
C SER A 19 -1.96 4.37 16.95
N ILE A 20 -3.08 4.94 17.43
CA ILE A 20 -4.35 4.96 16.70
C ILE A 20 -4.19 5.66 15.34
N SER A 21 -3.34 6.69 15.25
CA SER A 21 -3.08 7.38 13.98
C SER A 21 -2.38 6.46 12.96
N ALA A 22 -1.45 5.63 13.43
CA ALA A 22 -0.81 4.64 12.57
C ALA A 22 -1.79 3.54 12.16
N ALA A 23 -2.66 3.09 13.08
CA ALA A 23 -3.72 2.14 12.75
C ALA A 23 -4.68 2.70 11.67
N GLU A 24 -5.06 3.97 11.78
CA GLU A 24 -5.91 4.61 10.75
C GLU A 24 -5.24 4.67 9.38
N LYS A 25 -3.95 5.04 9.33
CA LYS A 25 -3.19 5.07 8.07
C LYS A 25 -3.08 3.67 7.45
N SER A 26 -2.76 2.66 8.25
CA SER A 26 -2.67 1.28 7.78
C SER A 26 -4.02 0.76 7.29
N SER A 27 -5.11 1.01 8.03
CA SER A 27 -6.45 0.61 7.59
C SER A 27 -6.84 1.28 6.27
N ARG A 28 -6.49 2.55 6.06
CA ARG A 28 -6.72 3.23 4.78
C ARG A 28 -5.93 2.59 3.64
N ALA A 29 -4.65 2.27 3.86
CA ALA A 29 -3.83 1.59 2.85
C ALA A 29 -4.43 0.23 2.45
N VAL A 30 -4.89 -0.55 3.43
CA VAL A 30 -5.57 -1.83 3.18
C VAL A 30 -6.88 -1.63 2.43
N PHE A 31 -7.69 -0.64 2.81
CA PHE A 31 -8.94 -0.33 2.09
C PHE A 31 -8.69 0.08 0.64
N MET A 32 -7.63 0.83 0.36
CA MET A 32 -7.25 1.18 -1.01
C MET A 32 -6.88 -0.07 -1.84
N ALA A 33 -5.98 -0.91 -1.32
CA ALA A 33 -5.58 -2.14 -2.00
C ALA A 33 -6.77 -3.10 -2.20
N LEU A 34 -7.65 -3.20 -1.20
CA LEU A 34 -8.85 -4.03 -1.27
C LEU A 34 -9.82 -3.49 -2.32
N LYS A 35 -10.02 -2.17 -2.39
CA LYS A 35 -10.90 -1.54 -3.39
C LYS A 35 -10.47 -1.85 -4.82
N GLU A 36 -9.17 -1.83 -5.12
CA GLU A 36 -8.65 -2.22 -6.44
C GLU A 36 -8.97 -3.68 -6.79
N ALA A 37 -8.86 -4.59 -5.81
CA ALA A 37 -9.24 -5.99 -5.98
C ALA A 37 -10.76 -6.17 -6.17
N LEU A 38 -11.57 -5.54 -5.32
CA LEU A 38 -13.04 -5.67 -5.34
C LEU A 38 -13.68 -5.07 -6.61
N LEU A 39 -13.08 -4.02 -7.19
CA LEU A 39 -13.47 -3.47 -8.49
C LEU A 39 -13.34 -4.51 -9.61
N SER A 40 -12.32 -5.37 -9.55
CA SER A 40 -12.10 -6.42 -10.54
C SER A 40 -13.15 -7.53 -10.44
N GLU A 41 -13.70 -7.75 -9.24
CA GLU A 41 -14.68 -8.80 -8.94
C GLU A 41 -16.14 -8.28 -8.91
N ASN A 42 -16.35 -6.97 -9.13
CA ASN A 42 -17.66 -6.31 -9.14
C ASN A 42 -18.50 -6.51 -7.85
N ILE A 43 -17.82 -6.67 -6.70
CA ILE A 43 -18.43 -6.88 -5.37
C ILE A 43 -18.24 -5.68 -4.42
N GLU A 44 -17.70 -4.57 -4.93
CA GLU A 44 -17.43 -3.37 -4.14
C GLU A 44 -18.67 -2.87 -3.39
N GLU A 45 -19.82 -2.85 -4.06
CA GLU A 45 -21.09 -2.37 -3.51
C GLU A 45 -21.56 -3.22 -2.31
N GLU A 46 -21.45 -4.54 -2.43
CA GLU A 46 -21.85 -5.47 -1.35
C GLU A 46 -20.98 -5.31 -0.10
N ILE A 47 -19.66 -5.13 -0.28
CA ILE A 47 -18.74 -4.92 0.84
C ILE A 47 -18.97 -3.55 1.46
N THR A 48 -19.14 -2.52 0.63
CA THR A 48 -19.38 -1.16 1.10
C THR A 48 -20.64 -1.12 1.95
N ASP A 49 -21.72 -1.79 1.55
CA ASP A 49 -22.99 -1.80 2.31
C ASP A 49 -22.95 -2.47 3.68
N ARG A 50 -21.97 -3.34 3.91
CA ARG A 50 -21.74 -3.94 5.24
C ARG A 50 -20.94 -3.04 6.18
N LEU A 51 -20.33 -1.96 5.67
CA LEU A 51 -19.56 -1.02 6.48
C LEU A 51 -20.46 0.01 7.15
N SER A 52 -20.08 0.42 8.37
CA SER A 52 -20.71 1.56 9.03
C SER A 52 -20.42 2.86 8.28
N PRO A 53 -21.27 3.91 8.39
CA PRO A 53 -21.10 5.17 7.66
C PRO A 53 -19.72 5.82 7.85
N GLU A 54 -19.13 5.70 9.04
CA GLU A 54 -17.79 6.24 9.31
C GLU A 54 -16.69 5.47 8.59
N LEU A 55 -16.82 4.14 8.47
CA LEU A 55 -15.87 3.28 7.76
C LEU A 55 -16.06 3.36 6.25
N LYS A 56 -17.30 3.50 5.75
CA LYS A 56 -17.59 3.83 4.34
C LYS A 56 -16.80 5.07 3.91
N ARG A 57 -16.82 6.15 4.69
CA ARG A 57 -16.02 7.36 4.42
C ARG A 57 -14.51 7.10 4.39
N MET A 58 -13.99 6.16 5.17
CA MET A 58 -12.58 5.77 5.11
C MET A 58 -12.26 4.94 3.86
N PHE A 59 -13.22 4.16 3.39
CA PHE A 59 -13.13 3.32 2.19
C PHE A 59 -13.29 4.13 0.88
N GLU A 60 -14.11 5.18 0.89
CA GLU A 60 -14.41 6.01 -0.28
C GLU A 60 -13.35 7.10 -0.59
N TYR A 61 -12.44 7.40 0.33
CA TYR A 61 -11.54 8.58 0.27
C TYR A 61 -10.07 8.20 -0.02
N PRO A 62 -9.37 8.82 -1.01
CA PRO A 62 -9.84 9.60 -2.13
C PRO A 62 -9.74 8.84 -3.47
N LYS A 63 -10.63 9.21 -4.41
CA LYS A 63 -10.41 9.03 -5.86
C LYS A 63 -8.98 9.40 -6.20
N ILE A 64 -8.19 8.41 -6.57
CA ILE A 64 -6.81 8.56 -7.02
C ILE A 64 -6.84 9.15 -8.43
N SER A 65 -7.14 10.44 -8.54
CA SER A 65 -6.96 11.20 -9.78
C SER A 65 -5.49 11.51 -10.07
N SER A 66 -4.55 11.09 -9.21
CA SER A 66 -3.16 11.53 -9.32
C SER A 66 -2.14 10.47 -8.88
N PHE A 67 -2.38 9.18 -9.13
CA PHE A 67 -1.23 8.32 -9.42
C PHE A 67 -0.71 8.73 -10.80
N LYS A 68 0.10 9.79 -10.81
CA LYS A 68 1.05 10.02 -11.89
C LYS A 68 1.87 8.74 -11.94
N LYS A 69 1.57 7.89 -12.93
CA LYS A 69 2.32 6.66 -13.19
C LYS A 69 3.80 7.02 -13.03
N PRO A 70 4.61 6.27 -12.26
CA PRO A 70 6.05 6.45 -12.34
C PRO A 70 6.37 6.40 -13.83
N GLY A 71 6.96 7.48 -14.35
CA GLY A 71 7.32 7.55 -15.76
C GLY A 71 8.05 6.26 -16.09
N ARG A 72 7.61 5.57 -17.14
CA ARG A 72 8.43 4.53 -17.76
C ARG A 72 9.80 5.17 -17.96
N VAL A 73 10.76 4.80 -17.14
CA VAL A 73 12.16 4.97 -17.50
C VAL A 73 12.32 4.03 -18.68
N SER A 74 12.24 4.60 -19.89
CA SER A 74 12.76 3.95 -21.08
C SER A 74 14.26 3.89 -20.82
N LEU A 75 14.74 2.72 -20.37
CA LEU A 75 16.14 2.39 -20.51
C LEU A 75 16.34 2.31 -22.03
N ASN A 76 16.82 3.41 -22.61
CA ASN A 76 17.44 3.32 -23.92
C ASN A 76 18.73 2.54 -23.69
N ASP A 77 18.83 1.37 -24.30
CA ASP A 77 20.04 0.57 -24.42
C ASP A 77 21.05 1.28 -25.34
N ASP A 78 21.55 2.46 -24.95
CA ASP A 78 22.60 3.17 -25.67
C ASP A 78 23.27 4.20 -24.75
N ASP A 79 24.13 3.72 -23.85
CA ASP A 79 25.26 4.51 -23.36
C ASP A 79 26.36 3.56 -22.89
N VAL A 80 27.32 3.34 -23.80
CA VAL A 80 28.61 2.69 -23.55
C VAL A 80 29.39 3.57 -22.58
N VAL A 81 29.70 3.04 -21.39
CA VAL A 81 30.77 3.59 -20.56
C VAL A 81 31.65 2.43 -20.11
N GLU A 82 32.71 2.18 -20.87
CA GLU A 82 33.90 1.51 -20.34
C GLU A 82 34.53 2.44 -19.30
N GLU A 83 34.45 2.09 -18.02
CA GLU A 83 35.51 2.43 -17.08
C GLU A 83 35.75 1.23 -16.17
N GLY A 84 36.97 0.68 -16.29
CA GLY A 84 37.43 -0.42 -15.48
C GLY A 84 37.48 -0.06 -14.00
N HIS A 85 37.05 -0.99 -13.18
CA HIS A 85 37.48 -1.12 -11.80
C HIS A 85 37.75 -2.61 -11.54
N GLU A 86 38.97 -2.90 -11.11
CA GLU A 86 39.50 -4.23 -10.88
C GLU A 86 38.68 -4.97 -9.79
N PRO A 87 38.40 -6.28 -9.94
CA PRO A 87 37.75 -7.04 -8.86
C PRO A 87 38.76 -7.34 -7.75
N GLU A 88 38.49 -6.86 -6.54
CA GLU A 88 39.25 -7.21 -5.33
C GLU A 88 39.23 -8.73 -5.09
N GLU A 89 40.43 -9.29 -4.91
CA GLU A 89 40.69 -10.72 -4.74
C GLU A 89 40.11 -11.24 -3.41
N ILE A 90 39.12 -12.13 -3.47
CA ILE A 90 38.56 -12.81 -2.29
C ILE A 90 39.43 -14.03 -1.98
N VAL A 91 40.28 -13.92 -0.96
CA VAL A 91 41.05 -15.06 -0.44
C VAL A 91 40.16 -15.91 0.48
N ILE A 92 39.78 -17.10 0.02
CA ILE A 92 39.15 -18.14 0.87
C ILE A 92 40.26 -19.12 1.28
N GLN A 93 40.64 -19.13 2.56
CA GLN A 93 41.52 -20.16 3.13
C GLN A 93 40.74 -21.46 3.33
N VAL A 94 41.31 -22.57 2.85
CA VAL A 94 40.83 -23.95 2.99
C VAL A 94 41.58 -24.65 4.12
#